data_AF-A0A2A2LEC0-F1
#
_entry.id   AF-A0A2A2LEC0-F1
#
_cell.length_a   1.000
_cell.length_b   1.000
_cell.length_c   1.000
_cell.angle_alpha   90.00
_cell.angle_beta   90.00
_cell.angle_gamma   90.00
#
_symmetry.space_group_name_H-M   'P 1'
#
loop_
_entity.id
_entity.type
_entity.pdbx_description
1 polymer ?
#
loop_
_entity_poly.entity_id
_entity_poly.type
_entity_poly.pdbx_seq_one_letter_code
_entity_poly.pdbx_strand_id
1 'polypeptide(L)'
;MSDVWCGKGIPPTLQKLAEKYKVDKKICRKCGAKNAIRATNCRKRACGHSTDLRDRHEMNMKAGKKKTIRTMSGVWIGKGYPPTLQKLAEKYKVEKKICRKCGATNPIGATNCRKRACGHSTDLRDRHKKEMKSGKKK
;
A
#
# COMPACT_ATOMS: atom_id res chain seq x y z
N MET A 1 28.92 17.54 -1.71
CA MET A 1 29.40 16.74 -2.85
C MET A 1 30.01 15.49 -2.24
N SER A 2 29.52 14.27 -2.36
CA SER A 2 28.50 13.68 -3.23
C SER A 2 28.33 12.25 -2.73
N ASP A 3 27.26 11.97 -1.98
CA ASP A 3 26.84 10.60 -1.66
C ASP A 3 25.55 10.31 -2.41
N VAL A 4 25.67 9.79 -3.64
CA VAL A 4 24.59 9.08 -4.31
C VAL A 4 25.16 7.77 -4.85
N TRP A 5 25.27 6.81 -3.93
CA TRP A 5 25.40 5.41 -4.23
C TRP A 5 24.15 4.95 -5.01
N CYS A 6 24.36 4.19 -6.08
CA CYS A 6 23.39 3.61 -7.01
C CYS A 6 22.77 4.56 -8.04
N GLY A 7 23.54 4.95 -9.06
CA GLY A 7 22.95 5.71 -10.17
C GLY A 7 23.65 5.76 -11.51
N LYS A 8 24.74 5.04 -11.76
CA LYS A 8 25.36 4.99 -13.10
C LYS A 8 25.85 3.59 -13.48
N GLY A 9 25.34 3.09 -14.61
CA GLY A 9 26.12 2.20 -15.48
C GLY A 9 25.91 0.69 -15.39
N ILE A 10 24.68 0.18 -15.24
CA ILE A 10 24.43 -1.24 -15.56
C ILE A 10 24.05 -1.31 -17.05
N PRO A 11 24.82 -2.04 -17.89
CA PRO A 11 24.47 -2.18 -19.30
C PRO A 11 23.13 -2.91 -19.46
N PRO A 12 22.34 -2.58 -20.49
CA PRO A 12 20.96 -3.05 -20.64
C PRO A 12 20.85 -4.59 -20.74
N THR A 13 21.91 -5.25 -21.17
CA THR A 13 22.02 -6.72 -21.21
C THR A 13 22.08 -7.34 -19.81
N LEU A 14 22.89 -6.78 -18.91
CA LEU A 14 22.99 -7.22 -17.52
C LEU A 14 21.73 -6.87 -16.73
N GLN A 15 21.08 -5.76 -17.04
CA GLN A 15 19.80 -5.40 -16.46
C GLN A 15 18.72 -6.42 -16.81
N LYS A 16 18.55 -6.78 -18.09
CA LYS A 16 17.61 -7.82 -18.53
C LYS A 16 17.91 -9.19 -17.91
N LEU A 17 19.19 -9.51 -17.71
CA LEU A 17 19.60 -10.74 -17.04
C LEU A 17 19.16 -10.72 -15.56
N ALA A 18 19.42 -9.62 -14.87
CA ALA A 18 18.99 -9.42 -13.49
C ALA A 18 17.47 -9.47 -13.36
N GLU A 19 16.72 -8.90 -14.31
CA GLU A 19 15.26 -8.95 -14.37
C GLU A 19 14.75 -10.39 -14.54
N LYS A 20 15.33 -11.19 -15.42
CA LYS A 20 14.95 -12.61 -15.57
C LYS A 20 15.17 -13.42 -14.29
N TYR A 21 16.29 -13.20 -13.60
CA TYR A 21 16.62 -13.96 -12.38
C TYR A 21 15.91 -13.43 -11.14
N LYS A 22 15.67 -12.12 -11.07
CA LYS A 22 15.11 -11.50 -9.88
C LYS A 22 13.66 -11.18 -10.03
N VAL A 23 13.13 -10.80 -11.19
CA VAL A 23 11.77 -10.27 -11.46
C VAL A 23 10.84 -11.28 -12.12
N ASP A 24 11.23 -11.84 -13.25
CA ASP A 24 10.38 -12.72 -14.09
C ASP A 24 10.31 -14.16 -13.54
N LYS A 25 9.62 -14.29 -12.41
CA LYS A 25 9.38 -15.58 -11.76
C LYS A 25 7.90 -15.78 -11.52
N LYS A 26 7.45 -17.03 -11.64
CA LYS A 26 6.13 -17.46 -11.18
C LYS A 26 6.20 -17.87 -9.73
N ILE A 27 5.09 -17.71 -9.00
CA ILE A 27 4.94 -18.16 -7.62
C ILE A 27 3.80 -19.17 -7.58
N CYS A 28 4.06 -20.33 -7.00
CA CYS A 28 2.99 -21.29 -6.74
C CYS A 28 2.04 -20.76 -5.68
N ARG A 29 0.73 -20.78 -5.95
CA ARG A 29 -0.27 -20.31 -4.98
C ARG A 29 -0.40 -21.22 -3.76
N LYS A 30 -0.17 -22.52 -3.93
CA LYS A 30 -0.28 -23.51 -2.84
C LYS A 30 0.91 -23.48 -1.89
N CYS A 31 2.14 -23.43 -2.42
CA CYS A 31 3.35 -23.56 -1.58
C CYS A 31 4.26 -22.33 -1.57
N GLY A 32 3.94 -21.27 -2.35
CA GLY A 32 4.74 -20.06 -2.42
C GLY A 32 6.10 -20.21 -3.12
N ALA A 33 6.43 -21.39 -3.66
CA ALA A 33 7.72 -21.62 -4.30
C ALA A 33 7.89 -20.75 -5.55
N LYS A 34 9.07 -20.15 -5.70
CA LYS A 34 9.45 -19.37 -6.88
C LYS A 34 9.87 -20.33 -8.00
N ASN A 35 9.14 -20.30 -9.10
CA ASN A 35 9.40 -21.09 -10.30
C ASN A 35 9.84 -20.16 -11.45
N ALA A 36 10.40 -20.75 -12.50
CA ALA A 36 10.72 -20.02 -13.72
C ALA A 36 9.45 -19.50 -14.41
N ILE A 37 9.54 -18.41 -15.17
CA ILE A 37 8.41 -17.82 -15.91
C ILE A 37 7.74 -18.80 -16.89
N ARG A 38 8.51 -19.72 -17.47
CA ARG A 38 8.02 -20.76 -18.39
C ARG A 38 7.53 -22.03 -17.68
N ALA A 39 7.58 -22.09 -16.35
CA ALA A 39 7.10 -23.26 -15.63
C ALA A 39 5.56 -23.34 -15.76
N THR A 40 5.07 -24.50 -16.17
CA THR A 40 3.64 -24.88 -16.15
C THR A 40 3.27 -25.48 -14.80
N ASN A 41 4.15 -26.31 -14.24
CA ASN A 41 3.97 -26.97 -12.95
C ASN A 41 4.96 -26.46 -11.90
N CYS A 42 4.55 -26.49 -10.64
CA CYS A 42 5.44 -26.17 -9.54
C CYS A 42 6.60 -27.18 -9.47
N ARG A 43 7.84 -26.70 -9.33
CA ARG A 43 9.03 -27.57 -9.25
C ARG A 43 9.23 -28.20 -7.87
N LYS A 44 8.54 -27.70 -6.83
CA LYS A 44 8.67 -28.20 -5.46
C LYS A 44 7.94 -29.54 -5.34
N ARG A 45 8.68 -30.64 -5.11
CA ARG A 45 8.13 -31.99 -4.98
C ARG A 45 7.08 -32.09 -3.86
N ALA A 46 7.33 -31.45 -2.72
CA ALA A 46 6.39 -31.41 -1.59
C ALA A 46 5.04 -30.72 -1.90
N CYS A 47 4.93 -29.96 -3.00
CA CYS A 47 3.68 -29.32 -3.42
C CYS A 47 2.82 -30.24 -4.30
N GLY A 48 3.30 -31.44 -4.64
CA GLY A 48 2.62 -32.33 -5.58
C GLY A 48 2.55 -31.77 -7.01
N HIS A 49 3.51 -30.92 -7.41
CA HIS A 49 3.61 -30.34 -8.75
C HIS A 49 2.36 -29.59 -9.26
N SER A 50 1.68 -28.84 -8.38
CA SER A 50 0.49 -28.07 -8.76
C SER A 50 0.71 -27.13 -9.97
N THR A 51 -0.29 -27.03 -10.83
CA THR A 51 -0.36 -26.13 -12.00
C THR A 51 -0.74 -24.69 -11.65
N ASP A 52 -1.24 -24.45 -10.43
CA ASP A 52 -1.72 -23.12 -10.00
C ASP A 52 -0.56 -22.18 -9.64
N LEU A 53 0.03 -21.62 -10.69
CA LEU A 53 1.13 -20.66 -10.66
C LEU A 53 0.63 -19.27 -11.06
N ARG A 54 1.08 -18.24 -10.34
CA ARG A 54 0.83 -16.83 -10.68
C ARG A 54 2.11 -16.10 -11.04
N ASP A 55 2.04 -15.08 -11.87
CA ASP A 55 3.20 -14.23 -12.09
C ASP A 55 3.47 -13.37 -10.86
N ARG A 56 4.75 -13.21 -10.50
CA ARG A 56 5.08 -12.42 -9.32
C ARG A 56 4.74 -10.93 -9.50
N HIS A 57 4.89 -10.42 -10.72
CA HIS A 57 4.72 -9.00 -11.02
C HIS A 57 3.25 -8.57 -11.24
N GLU A 58 2.30 -9.51 -11.28
CA GLU A 58 0.87 -9.19 -11.42
C GLU A 58 0.29 -8.34 -10.27
N MET A 59 1.00 -8.20 -9.15
CA MET A 59 0.57 -7.36 -8.03
C MET A 59 0.68 -5.84 -8.34
N ASN A 60 1.25 -5.42 -9.49
CA ASN A 60 1.52 -3.99 -9.78
C ASN A 60 0.84 -3.41 -11.04
N MET A 61 -0.08 -4.11 -11.71
CA MET A 61 -0.72 -3.60 -12.96
C MET A 61 -2.25 -3.78 -12.97
N LYS A 62 -2.94 -3.56 -11.85
CA LYS A 62 -4.40 -3.38 -11.83
C LYS A 62 -4.78 -1.99 -11.28
N ALA A 63 -4.59 -0.95 -12.09
CA ALA A 63 -5.36 0.31 -12.08
C ALA A 63 -4.98 1.15 -13.30
N GLY A 64 -5.98 1.68 -14.02
CA GLY A 64 -5.84 2.24 -15.36
C GLY A 64 -4.82 3.37 -15.52
N LYS A 65 -4.06 3.28 -16.62
CA LYS A 65 -3.36 4.43 -17.20
C LYS A 65 -4.39 5.50 -17.59
N LYS A 66 -4.62 6.51 -16.74
CA LYS A 66 -5.32 7.74 -17.14
C LYS A 66 -4.27 8.78 -17.52
N LYS A 67 -4.21 9.08 -18.81
CA LYS A 67 -3.40 10.15 -19.41
C LYS A 67 -3.69 11.46 -18.65
N THR A 68 -2.67 12.03 -18.02
CA THR A 68 -2.76 13.32 -17.32
C THR A 68 -2.75 14.45 -18.34
N ILE A 69 -3.85 15.18 -18.52
CA ILE A 69 -3.82 16.49 -19.19
C ILE A 69 -3.21 17.49 -18.20
N ARG A 70 -2.10 18.11 -18.62
CA ARG A 70 -1.41 19.19 -17.92
C ARG A 70 -2.23 20.47 -18.10
N THR A 71 -2.88 20.96 -17.05
CA THR A 71 -3.41 22.34 -17.04
C THR A 71 -2.36 23.30 -16.45
N MET A 72 -2.39 24.55 -16.92
CA MET A 72 -1.36 25.56 -16.68
C MET A 72 -1.19 26.02 -15.21
N SER A 73 -1.99 25.55 -14.27
CA SER A 73 -1.91 25.97 -12.86
C SER A 73 -1.10 25.04 -11.96
N GLY A 74 -0.57 23.92 -12.45
CA GLY A 74 0.48 23.16 -11.74
C GLY A 74 0.12 22.59 -10.36
N VAL A 75 -1.17 22.57 -9.97
CA VAL A 75 -1.60 22.09 -8.65
C VAL A 75 -2.06 20.63 -8.72
N TRP A 76 -1.30 19.73 -8.08
CA TRP A 76 -1.69 18.34 -7.85
C TRP A 76 -2.43 18.22 -6.52
N ILE A 77 -3.72 18.49 -6.50
CA ILE A 77 -4.57 18.03 -5.39
C ILE A 77 -5.06 16.64 -5.79
N GLY A 78 -4.67 15.63 -5.00
CA GLY A 78 -5.22 14.28 -5.06
C GLY A 78 -6.74 14.30 -4.88
N LYS A 79 -7.47 14.51 -5.97
CA LYS A 79 -8.93 14.51 -6.05
C LYS A 79 -9.36 13.44 -7.05
N GLY A 80 -9.08 12.19 -6.69
CA GLY A 80 -9.39 11.01 -7.51
C GLY A 80 -10.66 10.28 -7.10
N TYR A 81 -11.40 10.76 -6.10
CA TYR A 81 -12.65 10.15 -5.66
C TYR A 81 -13.75 11.20 -5.59
N PRO A 82 -14.99 10.85 -5.98
CA PRO A 82 -16.13 11.74 -5.80
C PRO A 82 -16.27 12.13 -4.32
N PRO A 83 -16.78 13.33 -4.03
CA PRO A 83 -16.84 13.87 -2.66
C PRO A 83 -17.63 12.96 -1.70
N THR A 84 -18.56 12.15 -2.20
CA THR A 84 -19.32 11.16 -1.43
C THR A 84 -18.43 10.05 -0.87
N LEU A 85 -17.52 9.49 -1.67
CA LEU A 85 -16.60 8.43 -1.25
C LEU A 85 -15.49 8.98 -0.35
N GLN A 86 -15.08 10.23 -0.55
CA GLN A 86 -14.13 10.90 0.34
C GLN A 86 -14.72 11.07 1.74
N LYS A 87 -15.94 11.63 1.85
CA LYS A 87 -16.66 11.75 3.12
C LYS A 87 -16.86 10.38 3.81
N LEU A 88 -17.16 9.34 3.02
CA LEU A 88 -17.27 7.97 3.53
C LEU A 88 -15.95 7.50 4.16
N ALA A 89 -14.83 7.67 3.45
CA ALA A 89 -13.52 7.28 3.93
C ALA A 89 -13.11 8.06 5.19
N GLU A 90 -13.41 9.36 5.26
CA GLU A 90 -13.15 10.21 6.42
C GLU A 90 -13.92 9.73 7.65
N LYS A 91 -15.22 9.43 7.51
CA LYS A 91 -16.05 8.87 8.58
C LYS A 91 -15.51 7.55 9.15
N TYR A 92 -14.96 6.69 8.29
CA TYR A 92 -14.45 5.38 8.72
C TYR A 92 -13.01 5.39 9.24
N LYS A 93 -12.16 6.31 8.81
CA LYS A 93 -10.72 6.28 9.13
C LYS A 93 -10.25 7.45 9.99
N VAL A 94 -10.84 8.62 9.81
CA VAL A 94 -10.39 9.88 10.42
C VAL A 94 -11.27 10.23 11.62
N GLU A 95 -12.59 10.19 11.45
CA GLU A 95 -13.57 10.52 12.50
C GLU A 95 -13.70 9.38 13.52
N LYS A 96 -12.69 9.29 14.37
CA LYS A 96 -12.60 8.32 15.45
C LYS A 96 -12.06 8.99 16.71
N LYS A 97 -12.46 8.45 17.86
CA LYS A 97 -11.90 8.82 19.16
C LYS A 97 -10.78 7.88 19.55
N ILE A 98 -9.80 8.36 20.29
CA ILE A 98 -8.67 7.60 20.82
C ILE A 98 -8.77 7.62 22.33
N CYS A 99 -8.72 6.46 22.97
CA CYS A 99 -8.63 6.38 24.42
C CYS A 99 -7.26 6.89 24.90
N ARG A 100 -7.23 7.77 25.89
CA ARG A 100 -5.96 8.29 26.42
C ARG A 100 -5.17 7.26 27.22
N LYS A 101 -5.86 6.35 27.92
CA LYS A 101 -5.22 5.33 28.77
C LYS A 101 -4.62 4.17 27.96
N CYS A 102 -5.31 3.68 26.95
CA CYS A 102 -4.87 2.51 26.17
C CYS A 102 -4.61 2.76 24.68
N GLY A 103 -4.81 4.00 24.19
CA GLY A 103 -4.60 4.33 22.79
C GLY A 103 -5.60 3.70 21.81
N ALA A 104 -6.60 2.96 22.31
CA ALA A 104 -7.55 2.26 21.45
C ALA A 104 -8.39 3.24 20.61
N THR A 105 -8.58 2.91 19.33
CA THR A 105 -9.45 3.66 18.43
C THR A 105 -10.90 3.22 18.63
N ASN A 106 -11.75 4.18 18.96
CA ASN A 106 -13.16 4.03 19.22
C ASN A 106 -13.98 4.80 18.16
N PRO A 107 -15.23 4.42 17.91
CA PRO A 107 -16.12 5.19 17.03
C PRO A 107 -16.38 6.59 17.60
N ILE A 108 -16.72 7.55 16.73
CA ILE A 108 -16.93 8.95 17.11
C ILE A 108 -18.00 9.14 18.20
N GLY A 109 -19.05 8.33 18.19
CA GLY A 109 -20.14 8.35 19.19
C GLY A 109 -19.87 7.54 20.46
N ALA A 110 -18.67 6.97 20.66
CA ALA A 110 -18.38 6.26 21.90
C ALA A 110 -18.22 7.24 23.06
N THR A 111 -18.90 6.94 24.18
CA THR A 111 -18.71 7.57 25.49
C THR A 111 -17.64 6.86 26.30
N ASN A 112 -17.63 5.52 26.23
CA ASN A 112 -16.67 4.67 26.94
C ASN A 112 -15.75 3.93 25.98
N CYS A 113 -14.51 3.68 26.41
CA CYS A 113 -13.59 2.86 25.64
C CYS A 113 -14.09 1.41 25.55
N ARG A 114 -14.07 0.83 24.35
CA ARG A 114 -14.51 -0.54 24.10
C ARG A 114 -13.57 -1.61 24.65
N LYS A 115 -12.34 -1.25 25.07
CA LYS A 115 -11.35 -2.20 25.56
C LYS A 115 -11.48 -2.43 27.07
N ARG A 116 -11.70 -3.69 27.45
CA ARG A 116 -11.75 -4.12 28.85
C ARG A 116 -10.43 -3.88 29.60
N ALA A 117 -9.30 -3.95 28.91
CA ALA A 117 -7.97 -3.73 29.49
C ALA A 117 -7.76 -2.35 30.14
N CYS A 118 -8.51 -1.32 29.72
CA CYS A 118 -8.47 0.01 30.35
C CYS A 118 -9.62 0.25 31.34
N GLY A 119 -10.34 -0.80 31.71
CA GLY A 119 -11.51 -0.71 32.59
C GLY A 119 -12.68 0.07 31.97
N HIS A 120 -12.80 0.08 30.64
CA HIS A 120 -13.80 0.88 29.92
C HIS A 120 -13.76 2.38 30.22
N SER A 121 -12.55 2.96 30.34
CA SER A 121 -12.37 4.38 30.66
C SER A 121 -13.18 5.31 29.76
N THR A 122 -13.78 6.34 30.36
CA THR A 122 -14.50 7.44 29.70
C THR A 122 -13.59 8.48 29.03
N ASP A 123 -12.30 8.47 29.36
CA ASP A 123 -11.33 9.46 28.86
C ASP A 123 -10.89 9.17 27.41
N LEU A 124 -11.75 9.62 26.49
CA LEU A 124 -11.60 9.53 25.05
C LEU A 124 -11.34 10.93 24.48
N ARG A 125 -10.37 11.05 23.58
CA ARG A 125 -10.09 12.28 22.83
C ARG A 125 -10.35 12.10 21.35
N ASP A 126 -10.57 13.17 20.61
CA ASP A 126 -10.61 13.05 19.16
C ASP A 126 -9.23 12.71 18.58
N ARG A 127 -9.26 11.95 17.48
CA ARG A 127 -8.05 11.67 16.69
C ARG A 127 -7.59 12.99 16.08
N HIS A 128 -6.30 13.28 16.27
CA HIS A 128 -5.69 14.48 15.72
C HIS A 128 -5.81 14.43 14.19
N LYS A 129 -6.55 15.38 13.61
CA LYS A 129 -6.61 15.55 12.16
C LYS A 129 -5.28 16.19 11.76
N LYS A 130 -4.44 15.49 11.01
CA LYS A 130 -3.28 16.14 10.38
C LYS A 130 -3.86 17.13 9.39
N GLU A 131 -3.89 18.41 9.74
CA GLU A 131 -4.20 19.44 8.75
C GLU A 131 -3.15 19.32 7.65
N MET A 132 -3.61 19.14 6.41
CA MET A 132 -2.75 19.29 5.26
C MET A 132 -2.32 20.75 5.23
N LYS A 133 -1.17 21.08 5.84
CA LYS A 133 -0.63 22.44 5.79
C LYS A 133 -0.49 22.83 4.33
N SER A 134 -1.39 23.68 3.83
CA SER A 134 -1.25 24.35 2.53
C SER A 134 -0.20 25.44 2.69
N GLY A 135 1.06 25.02 2.83
CA GLY A 135 2.19 25.91 3.04
C GLY A 135 2.82 26.31 1.73
N LYS A 136 2.33 27.42 1.16
CA LYS A 136 3.09 28.26 0.21
C LYS A 136 4.34 28.73 0.98
N LYS A 137 5.52 28.16 0.71
CA LYS A 137 6.78 28.76 1.14
C LYS A 137 7.31 29.58 -0.02
N LYS A 138 7.51 30.88 0.25
CA LYS A 138 8.05 31.89 -0.66
C LYS A 138 9.39 31.44 -1.24
#